data_AF-A0A7W2YHM5-F1
#
_entry.id   AF-A0A7W2YHM5-F1
#
_cell.length_a   1.000
_cell.length_b   1.000
_cell.length_c   1.000
_cell.angle_alpha   90.00
_cell.angle_beta   90.00
_cell.angle_gamma   90.00
#
_symmetry.space_group_name_H-M   'P 1'
#
loop_
_entity.id
_entity.type
_entity.pdbx_description
1 polymer ?
#
loop_
_entity_poly.entity_id
_entity_poly.type
_entity_poly.pdbx_seq_one_letter_code
_entity_poly.pdbx_strand_id
1 'polypeptide(L)'
;MVRTAHHNGLKVQSFGHFAFNKRYELWNRDIDRLAPERLLEQMSVKTGVTLREAKKTTLSLFEGRLFESTSLSGQLRWITPLKLYHRTHTGFGMQYCPLCLAESTDAYYRIAWRVAFYTFCPKHLILMEDRCRHCGMAVAFHRIELGKYHQLDAPDLAVCWKCGVSLTDFTPIPVNIWHQNVHRRWKWKLAVLDRGFVNSGQVKTQRLNLLHQLCRIIASHSLAPDLQQYLCDKTNMPYQHISDVKIAFEQRSLSERHYILELAWWLIEKYPRKINEAIKYKKLRPHYLYKDMPSLRFK
;
A
#
# COMPACT_ATOMS: atom_id res chain seq x y z
N MET A 1 -16.75 1.02 8.29
CA MET A 1 -17.32 2.36 8.53
C MET A 1 -18.12 2.88 7.33
N VAL A 2 -17.52 3.12 6.15
CA VAL A 2 -18.30 3.62 4.98
C VAL A 2 -19.44 2.67 4.60
N ARG A 3 -19.13 1.39 4.37
CA ARG A 3 -20.17 0.36 4.13
C ARG A 3 -21.19 0.28 5.25
N THR A 4 -20.73 0.33 6.51
CA THR A 4 -21.61 0.35 7.68
C THR A 4 -22.60 1.51 7.63
N ALA A 5 -22.15 2.71 7.23
CA ALA A 5 -23.02 3.86 7.06
C ALA A 5 -24.08 3.61 5.98
N HIS A 6 -23.65 3.14 4.80
CA HIS A 6 -24.54 2.84 3.69
C HIS A 6 -25.59 1.77 4.04
N HIS A 7 -25.21 0.71 4.77
CA HIS A 7 -26.14 -0.34 5.22
C HIS A 7 -27.14 0.13 6.28
N ASN A 8 -26.85 1.25 6.95
CA ASN A 8 -27.79 1.90 7.87
C ASN A 8 -28.62 2.99 7.16
N GLY A 9 -28.54 3.11 5.83
CA GLY A 9 -29.24 4.14 5.07
C GLY A 9 -28.74 5.56 5.36
N LEU A 10 -27.50 5.70 5.85
CA LEU A 10 -26.93 6.97 6.26
C LEU A 10 -25.72 7.33 5.42
N LYS A 11 -25.63 8.62 5.07
CA LYS A 11 -24.40 9.21 4.53
C LYS A 11 -23.27 9.06 5.54
N VAL A 12 -22.04 8.88 5.05
CA VAL A 12 -20.84 8.63 5.86
C VAL A 12 -20.63 9.72 6.92
N GLN A 13 -20.88 10.99 6.59
CA GLN A 13 -20.77 12.10 7.54
C GLN A 13 -21.87 12.05 8.61
N SER A 14 -23.12 11.83 8.21
CA SER A 14 -24.27 11.72 9.13
C SER A 14 -24.10 10.53 10.07
N PHE A 15 -23.71 9.37 9.53
CA PHE A 15 -23.40 8.18 10.31
C PHE A 15 -22.28 8.46 11.31
N GLY A 16 -21.19 9.09 10.87
CA GLY A 16 -20.09 9.46 11.76
C GLY A 16 -20.56 10.35 12.92
N HIS A 17 -21.42 11.34 12.62
CA HIS A 17 -21.98 12.24 13.61
C HIS A 17 -22.86 11.50 14.63
N PHE A 18 -23.80 10.67 14.18
CA PHE A 18 -24.75 9.96 15.05
C PHE A 18 -24.08 8.82 15.82
N ALA A 19 -23.18 8.08 15.19
CA ALA A 19 -22.57 6.90 15.78
C ALA A 19 -21.43 7.23 16.75
N PHE A 20 -20.67 8.31 16.50
CA PHE A 20 -19.42 8.59 17.26
C PHE A 20 -19.38 9.97 17.92
N ASN A 21 -20.47 10.76 17.86
CA ASN A 21 -20.57 12.12 18.42
C ASN A 21 -19.76 13.17 17.62
N LYS A 22 -20.17 14.47 17.65
CA LYS A 22 -19.61 15.57 16.82
C LYS A 22 -18.10 15.80 16.97
N ARG A 23 -17.48 15.26 18.02
CA ARG A 23 -16.11 15.60 18.41
C ARG A 23 -15.02 15.00 17.52
N TYR A 24 -15.34 14.01 16.70
CA TYR A 24 -14.34 13.38 15.85
C TYR A 24 -14.38 13.95 14.43
N GLU A 25 -13.38 14.76 14.09
CA GLU A 25 -13.03 15.05 12.70
C GLU A 25 -12.42 13.80 12.04
N LEU A 26 -13.25 12.77 11.84
CA LEU A 26 -12.84 11.46 11.31
C LEU A 26 -12.22 11.62 9.92
N TRP A 27 -12.81 12.45 9.08
CA TRP A 27 -12.48 12.50 7.66
C TRP A 27 -11.39 13.52 7.29
N ASN A 28 -10.91 14.30 8.26
CA ASN A 28 -9.78 15.22 8.07
C ASN A 28 -8.43 14.58 8.43
N ARG A 29 -8.41 13.30 8.83
CA ARG A 29 -7.23 12.55 9.25
C ARG A 29 -7.15 11.20 8.54
N ASP A 30 -5.97 10.60 8.55
CA ASP A 30 -5.76 9.22 8.12
C ASP A 30 -6.31 8.28 9.22
N ILE A 31 -7.60 7.95 9.16
CA ILE A 31 -8.25 7.09 10.18
C ILE A 31 -7.62 5.70 10.26
N ASP A 32 -7.06 5.21 9.15
CA ASP A 32 -6.38 3.92 9.14
C ASP A 32 -5.14 4.00 10.03
N ARG A 33 -4.47 5.16 10.09
CA ARG A 33 -3.27 5.38 10.91
C ARG A 33 -3.58 5.89 12.32
N LEU A 34 -4.55 6.78 12.45
CA LEU A 34 -4.79 7.64 13.62
C LEU A 34 -6.19 7.43 14.22
N ALA A 35 -6.74 6.22 14.12
CA ALA A 35 -8.00 5.86 14.77
C ALA A 35 -7.87 6.05 16.30
N PRO A 36 -8.66 6.93 16.93
CA PRO A 36 -8.69 7.03 18.38
C PRO A 36 -9.16 5.72 19.01
N GLU A 37 -8.56 5.30 20.13
CA GLU A 37 -8.95 4.05 20.80
C GLU A 37 -10.46 4.02 21.13
N ARG A 38 -11.00 5.13 21.64
CA ARG A 38 -12.43 5.29 21.91
C ARG A 38 -13.32 5.07 20.68
N LEU A 39 -12.85 5.45 19.49
CA LEU A 39 -13.59 5.20 18.24
C LEU A 39 -13.64 3.69 17.95
N LEU A 40 -12.53 2.99 18.15
CA LEU A 40 -12.44 1.54 17.95
C LEU A 40 -13.27 0.78 18.98
N GLU A 41 -13.29 1.23 20.24
CA GLU A 41 -14.17 0.70 21.29
C GLU A 41 -15.65 0.88 20.91
N GLN A 42 -16.05 2.07 20.47
CA GLN A 42 -17.42 2.31 20.01
C GLN A 42 -17.79 1.47 18.78
N MET A 43 -16.87 1.34 17.82
CA MET A 43 -17.04 0.46 16.66
C MET A 43 -17.21 -1.00 17.11
N SER A 44 -16.37 -1.48 18.02
CA SER A 44 -16.44 -2.84 18.58
C SER A 44 -17.81 -3.11 19.21
N VAL A 45 -18.25 -2.24 20.13
CA VAL A 45 -19.55 -2.36 20.79
C VAL A 45 -20.70 -2.33 19.79
N LYS A 46 -20.70 -1.37 18.85
CA LYS A 46 -21.83 -1.17 17.92
C LYS A 46 -21.91 -2.19 16.79
N THR A 47 -20.80 -2.83 16.43
CA THR A 47 -20.76 -3.82 15.33
C THR A 47 -20.68 -5.26 15.82
N GLY A 48 -20.57 -5.48 17.14
CA GLY A 48 -20.48 -6.82 17.73
C GLY A 48 -19.14 -7.53 17.48
N VAL A 49 -18.14 -6.85 16.91
CA VAL A 49 -16.79 -7.42 16.73
C VAL A 49 -15.93 -7.11 17.94
N THR A 50 -14.91 -7.93 18.21
CA THR A 50 -13.97 -7.66 19.29
C THR A 50 -13.12 -6.43 19.00
N LEU A 51 -12.63 -5.73 20.03
CA LEU A 51 -11.71 -4.60 19.87
C LEU A 51 -10.45 -5.00 19.08
N ARG A 52 -10.00 -6.25 19.25
CA ARG A 52 -8.88 -6.82 18.48
C ARG A 52 -9.19 -6.88 16.99
N GLU A 53 -10.40 -7.28 16.60
CA GLU A 53 -10.84 -7.31 15.20
C GLU A 53 -11.04 -5.90 14.63
N ALA A 54 -11.60 -4.98 15.42
CA ALA A 54 -11.69 -3.58 15.04
C ALA A 54 -10.30 -3.00 14.74
N LYS A 55 -9.31 -3.26 15.61
CA LYS A 55 -7.90 -2.86 15.39
C LYS A 55 -7.31 -3.43 14.10
N LYS A 56 -7.65 -4.68 13.72
CA LYS A 56 -7.19 -5.27 12.44
C LYS A 56 -7.70 -4.54 11.19
N THR A 57 -8.70 -3.67 11.33
CA THR A 57 -9.17 -2.81 10.23
C THR A 57 -8.35 -1.53 10.06
N THR A 58 -7.36 -1.29 10.92
CA THR A 58 -6.45 -0.15 10.89
C THR A 58 -5.02 -0.59 10.55
N LEU A 59 -4.10 0.36 10.38
CA LEU A 59 -2.68 0.09 10.16
C LEU A 59 -2.00 -0.61 11.35
N SER A 60 -2.62 -0.63 12.54
CA SER A 60 -2.11 -1.41 13.68
C SER A 60 -1.98 -2.91 13.34
N LEU A 61 -2.69 -3.39 12.32
CA LEU A 61 -2.50 -4.73 11.73
C LEU A 61 -1.04 -5.00 11.32
N PHE A 62 -0.30 -3.97 10.91
CA PHE A 62 1.06 -4.08 10.38
C PHE A 62 2.15 -3.74 11.40
N GLU A 63 1.78 -3.29 12.59
CA GLU A 63 2.69 -2.95 13.67
C GLU A 63 3.48 -4.17 14.15
N GLY A 64 4.77 -3.99 14.43
CA GLY A 64 5.75 -5.07 14.69
C GLY A 64 6.07 -5.96 13.48
N ARG A 65 5.39 -5.81 12.33
CA ARG A 65 5.53 -6.68 11.14
C ARG A 65 6.14 -5.96 9.95
N LEU A 66 5.61 -4.79 9.59
CA LEU A 66 6.09 -3.97 8.46
C LEU A 66 6.84 -2.72 8.96
N PHE A 67 6.45 -2.21 10.12
CA PHE A 67 7.08 -1.12 10.84
C PHE A 67 7.04 -1.43 12.34
N GLU A 68 7.88 -0.75 13.11
CA GLU A 68 8.02 -1.00 14.55
C GLU A 68 6.79 -0.56 15.33
N SER A 69 6.47 0.73 15.26
CA SER A 69 5.30 1.33 15.90
C SER A 69 4.60 2.34 15.00
N THR A 70 3.31 2.56 15.23
CA THR A 70 2.60 3.67 14.56
C THR A 70 3.04 5.00 15.16
N SER A 71 3.53 5.92 14.32
CA SER A 71 3.84 7.31 14.72
C SER A 71 2.76 8.29 14.24
N LEU A 72 2.60 9.42 14.92
CA LEU A 72 1.69 10.50 14.50
C LEU A 72 2.18 11.24 13.24
N SER A 73 3.49 11.29 13.04
CA SER A 73 4.15 12.05 11.98
C SER A 73 5.18 11.19 11.23
N GLY A 74 5.61 11.67 10.05
CA GLY A 74 6.62 11.01 9.24
C GLY A 74 6.09 9.84 8.39
N GLN A 75 6.97 9.31 7.55
CA GLN A 75 6.68 8.20 6.64
C GLN A 75 6.76 6.86 7.40
N LEU A 76 5.67 6.10 7.41
CA LEU A 76 5.70 4.72 7.90
C LEU A 76 6.28 3.81 6.82
N ARG A 77 7.23 2.95 7.20
CA ARG A 77 7.82 1.95 6.30
C ARG A 77 6.71 1.08 5.70
N TRP A 78 6.81 0.85 4.40
CA TRP A 78 5.88 0.05 3.60
C TRP A 78 4.43 0.55 3.54
N ILE A 79 4.08 1.71 4.07
CA ILE A 79 2.71 2.24 3.97
C ILE A 79 2.68 3.43 3.02
N THR A 80 1.86 3.34 1.97
CA THR A 80 1.64 4.45 1.04
C THR A 80 0.94 5.61 1.76
N PRO A 81 1.46 6.85 1.72
CA PRO A 81 0.84 7.95 2.46
C PRO A 81 -0.35 8.53 1.69
N LEU A 82 -1.43 8.87 2.41
CA LEU A 82 -2.58 9.58 1.83
C LEU A 82 -2.31 11.05 1.51
N LYS A 83 -1.25 11.64 2.10
CA LYS A 83 -0.88 13.08 2.08
C LYS A 83 -2.10 14.01 2.10
N LEU A 84 -2.51 14.39 3.30
CA LEU A 84 -3.59 15.34 3.53
C LEU A 84 -3.01 16.75 3.56
N TYR A 85 -3.37 17.60 2.59
CA TYR A 85 -3.08 19.04 2.63
C TYR A 85 -4.38 19.82 2.50
N HIS A 86 -4.72 20.66 3.50
CA HIS A 86 -5.96 21.45 3.57
C HIS A 86 -7.19 20.73 2.99
N ARG A 87 -7.45 19.51 3.48
CA ARG A 87 -8.58 18.63 3.07
C ARG A 87 -8.49 18.05 1.65
N THR A 88 -7.34 18.08 0.97
CA THR A 88 -7.12 17.42 -0.33
C THR A 88 -6.12 16.28 -0.17
N HIS A 89 -6.49 15.08 -0.62
CA HIS A 89 -5.57 13.94 -0.69
C HIS A 89 -4.69 14.11 -1.93
N THR A 90 -3.48 14.64 -1.75
CA THR A 90 -2.49 14.75 -2.83
C THR A 90 -1.63 13.49 -2.94
N GLY A 91 -1.78 12.55 -2.01
CA GLY A 91 -1.11 11.26 -2.01
C GLY A 91 -1.99 10.16 -2.58
N PHE A 92 -1.38 9.27 -3.36
CA PHE A 92 -2.02 8.08 -3.95
C PHE A 92 -1.95 6.91 -2.97
N GLY A 93 -2.37 7.20 -1.73
CA GLY A 93 -2.14 6.34 -0.58
C GLY A 93 -3.07 5.13 -0.52
N MET A 94 -4.22 5.17 -1.18
CA MET A 94 -5.13 4.03 -1.28
C MET A 94 -5.10 3.49 -2.71
N GLN A 95 -4.89 2.18 -2.83
CA GLN A 95 -4.87 1.48 -4.10
C GLN A 95 -6.13 0.62 -4.26
N TYR A 96 -6.40 0.14 -5.47
CA TYR A 96 -7.48 -0.80 -5.77
C TYR A 96 -7.15 -1.72 -6.93
N CYS A 97 -7.88 -2.84 -6.97
CA CYS A 97 -7.96 -3.70 -8.14
C CYS A 97 -9.33 -3.49 -8.79
N PRO A 98 -9.43 -3.04 -10.06
CA PRO A 98 -10.72 -2.79 -10.72
C PRO A 98 -11.58 -4.05 -10.78
N LEU A 99 -10.97 -5.22 -11.03
CA LEU A 99 -11.68 -6.50 -11.10
C LEU A 99 -12.20 -6.95 -9.73
N CYS A 100 -11.42 -6.75 -8.65
CA CYS A 100 -11.91 -7.03 -7.29
C CYS A 100 -13.08 -6.12 -6.88
N LEU A 101 -13.14 -4.89 -7.40
CA LEU A 101 -14.28 -4.01 -7.14
C LEU A 101 -15.50 -4.45 -7.96
N ALA A 102 -15.31 -4.79 -9.24
CA ALA A 102 -16.37 -5.23 -10.14
C ALA A 102 -17.04 -6.56 -9.72
N GLU A 103 -16.27 -7.51 -9.19
CA GLU A 103 -16.80 -8.81 -8.73
C GLU A 103 -17.62 -8.71 -7.42
N SER A 104 -17.49 -7.61 -6.68
CA SER A 104 -18.09 -7.48 -5.35
C SER A 104 -19.47 -6.86 -5.47
N THR A 105 -20.50 -7.55 -4.98
CA THR A 105 -21.86 -6.99 -4.86
C THR A 105 -21.89 -5.77 -3.94
N ASP A 106 -20.93 -5.68 -3.02
CA ASP A 106 -20.72 -4.55 -2.13
C ASP A 106 -19.22 -4.23 -2.09
N ALA A 107 -18.79 -3.37 -3.01
CA ALA A 107 -17.39 -3.03 -3.22
C ALA A 107 -16.73 -2.48 -1.95
N TYR A 108 -15.49 -2.89 -1.67
CA TYR A 108 -14.74 -2.42 -0.52
C TYR A 108 -13.24 -2.33 -0.77
N TYR A 109 -12.60 -1.38 -0.07
CA TYR A 109 -11.16 -1.18 -0.10
C TYR A 109 -10.51 -1.92 1.07
N ARG A 110 -9.42 -2.62 0.77
CA ARG A 110 -8.69 -3.46 1.73
C ARG A 110 -7.57 -2.67 2.37
N ILE A 111 -7.38 -2.81 3.68
CA ILE A 111 -6.25 -2.18 4.39
C ILE A 111 -4.89 -2.63 3.82
N ALA A 112 -4.81 -3.88 3.31
CA ALA A 112 -3.64 -4.41 2.62
C ALA A 112 -3.23 -3.63 1.37
N TRP A 113 -4.18 -2.96 0.70
CA TRP A 113 -3.92 -2.14 -0.48
C TRP A 113 -3.22 -0.81 -0.15
N ARG A 114 -3.05 -0.49 1.14
CA ARG A 114 -2.23 0.63 1.63
C ARG A 114 -0.74 0.25 1.74
N VAL A 115 -0.38 -1.00 1.42
CA VAL A 115 1.00 -1.47 1.53
C VAL A 115 1.76 -1.20 0.23
N ALA A 116 2.90 -0.55 0.33
CA ALA A 116 3.66 -0.04 -0.81
C ALA A 116 4.22 -1.11 -1.75
N PHE A 117 4.32 -2.37 -1.29
CA PHE A 117 4.64 -3.50 -2.15
C PHE A 117 3.43 -4.26 -2.70
N TYR A 118 2.21 -3.79 -2.44
CA TYR A 118 0.99 -4.31 -3.05
C TYR A 118 0.74 -3.58 -4.38
N THR A 119 1.62 -3.79 -5.37
CA THR A 119 1.55 -3.09 -6.67
C THR A 119 0.79 -3.86 -7.75
N PHE A 120 0.43 -5.13 -7.50
CA PHE A 120 -0.42 -5.93 -8.37
C PHE A 120 -1.42 -6.75 -7.53
N CYS A 121 -2.52 -7.15 -8.14
CA CYS A 121 -3.52 -8.01 -7.51
C CYS A 121 -3.08 -9.49 -7.58
N PRO A 122 -2.93 -10.21 -6.46
CA PRO A 122 -2.54 -11.63 -6.48
C PRO A 122 -3.63 -12.55 -7.02
N LYS A 123 -4.91 -12.12 -6.99
CA LYS A 123 -6.05 -12.84 -7.55
C LYS A 123 -6.10 -12.71 -9.07
N HIS A 124 -6.09 -11.48 -9.57
CA HIS A 124 -6.33 -11.17 -10.98
C HIS A 124 -5.07 -11.01 -11.83
N LEU A 125 -3.90 -10.93 -11.21
CA LEU A 125 -2.61 -10.76 -11.90
C LEU A 125 -2.56 -9.53 -12.83
N ILE A 126 -3.14 -8.43 -12.34
CA ILE A 126 -3.10 -7.11 -12.97
C ILE A 126 -2.41 -6.12 -12.04
N LEU A 127 -1.82 -5.07 -12.61
CA LEU A 127 -1.34 -3.95 -11.81
C LEU A 127 -2.50 -3.31 -11.05
N MET A 128 -2.22 -2.91 -9.82
CA MET A 128 -3.17 -2.13 -9.03
C MET A 128 -3.27 -0.73 -9.62
N GLU A 129 -4.33 -0.02 -9.26
CA GLU A 129 -4.50 1.41 -9.55
C GLU A 129 -4.51 2.22 -8.26
N ASP A 130 -4.10 3.48 -8.31
CA ASP A 130 -4.10 4.38 -7.16
C ASP A 130 -4.79 5.74 -7.45
N ARG A 131 -5.38 5.85 -8.65
CA ARG A 131 -6.07 7.02 -9.19
C ARG A 131 -7.26 6.63 -10.04
N CYS A 132 -8.16 7.57 -10.26
CA CYS A 132 -9.14 7.49 -11.33
C CYS A 132 -8.44 7.67 -12.69
N ARG A 133 -8.68 6.76 -13.65
CA ARG A 133 -8.14 6.85 -15.01
C ARG A 133 -8.72 8.00 -15.83
N HIS A 134 -9.93 8.45 -15.51
CA HIS A 134 -10.60 9.55 -16.21
C HIS A 134 -10.12 10.94 -15.75
N CYS A 135 -10.12 11.21 -14.43
CA CYS A 135 -9.78 12.55 -13.91
C CYS A 135 -8.46 12.64 -13.13
N GLY A 136 -7.73 11.54 -12.98
CA GLY A 136 -6.42 11.50 -12.30
C GLY A 136 -6.46 11.66 -10.78
N MET A 137 -7.63 11.89 -10.17
CA MET A 137 -7.75 12.09 -8.73
C MET A 137 -7.47 10.82 -7.93
N ALA A 138 -6.85 11.00 -6.77
CA ALA A 138 -6.59 9.94 -5.81
C ALA A 138 -7.90 9.30 -5.32
N VAL A 139 -7.80 8.02 -4.95
CA VAL A 139 -8.91 7.26 -4.35
C VAL A 139 -9.25 7.83 -2.97
N ALA A 140 -10.47 8.34 -2.84
CA ALA A 140 -11.03 8.82 -1.57
C ALA A 140 -12.50 8.41 -1.45
N PHE A 141 -12.76 7.10 -1.39
CA PHE A 141 -14.11 6.52 -1.37
C PHE A 141 -15.00 7.06 -0.24
N HIS A 142 -14.44 7.52 0.88
CA HIS A 142 -15.18 8.15 1.97
C HIS A 142 -15.76 9.54 1.60
N ARG A 143 -15.41 10.10 0.43
CA ARG A 143 -15.86 11.42 -0.06
C ARG A 143 -16.86 11.33 -1.21
N ILE A 144 -17.30 10.13 -1.56
CA ILE A 144 -18.14 9.89 -2.74
C ILE A 144 -19.47 10.65 -2.72
N GLU A 145 -19.95 10.99 -1.52
CA GLU A 145 -21.18 11.73 -1.25
C GLU A 145 -20.96 13.24 -1.06
N LEU A 146 -19.70 13.70 -1.07
CA LEU A 146 -19.36 15.09 -0.75
C LEU A 146 -19.98 16.04 -1.78
N GLY A 147 -20.84 16.95 -1.32
CA GLY A 147 -21.56 17.89 -2.17
C GLY A 147 -22.80 17.31 -2.87
N LYS A 148 -23.15 16.04 -2.63
CA LYS A 148 -24.31 15.35 -3.22
C LYS A 148 -25.45 15.22 -2.21
N TYR A 149 -25.98 16.35 -1.76
CA TYR A 149 -26.99 16.40 -0.69
C TYR A 149 -28.35 15.82 -1.12
N HIS A 150 -28.73 16.00 -2.39
CA HIS A 150 -29.98 15.47 -2.97
C HIS A 150 -29.98 13.98 -3.29
N GLN A 151 -28.81 13.34 -3.36
CA GLN A 151 -28.74 11.90 -3.62
C GLN A 151 -29.13 11.15 -2.34
N LEU A 152 -30.22 10.37 -2.41
CA LEU A 152 -30.75 9.59 -1.29
C LEU A 152 -30.07 8.21 -1.21
N ASP A 153 -29.81 7.59 -2.35
CA ASP A 153 -29.18 6.28 -2.41
C ASP A 153 -27.67 6.35 -2.15
N ALA A 154 -27.18 5.37 -1.40
CA ALA A 154 -25.76 5.18 -1.18
C ALA A 154 -25.06 4.84 -2.51
N PRO A 155 -24.08 5.64 -2.96
CA PRO A 155 -23.38 5.35 -4.21
C PRO A 155 -22.44 4.14 -4.06
N ASP A 156 -22.22 3.43 -5.17
CA ASP A 156 -21.25 2.34 -5.24
C ASP A 156 -19.82 2.86 -4.96
N LEU A 157 -19.08 2.17 -4.08
CA LEU A 157 -17.69 2.50 -3.77
C LEU A 157 -16.71 2.26 -4.94
N ALA A 158 -17.18 1.61 -6.01
CA ALA A 158 -16.45 1.40 -7.25
C ALA A 158 -16.50 2.59 -8.22
N VAL A 159 -16.99 3.77 -7.83
CA VAL A 159 -16.91 4.99 -8.67
C VAL A 159 -15.97 6.06 -8.12
N CYS A 160 -15.48 6.93 -9.00
CA CYS A 160 -14.63 8.05 -8.62
C CYS A 160 -15.40 9.07 -7.77
N TRP A 161 -14.88 9.39 -6.60
CA TRP A 161 -15.48 10.40 -5.72
C TRP A 161 -15.59 11.80 -6.35
N LYS A 162 -14.70 12.14 -7.30
CA LYS A 162 -14.64 13.46 -7.93
C LYS A 162 -15.49 13.55 -9.21
N CYS A 163 -15.30 12.62 -10.15
CA CYS A 163 -15.95 12.70 -11.47
C CYS A 163 -17.15 11.75 -11.63
N GLY A 164 -17.37 10.82 -10.70
CA GLY A 164 -18.48 9.86 -10.76
C GLY A 164 -18.31 8.71 -11.75
N VAL A 165 -17.30 8.74 -12.63
CA VAL A 165 -16.99 7.65 -13.57
C VAL A 165 -16.58 6.39 -12.81
N SER A 166 -16.99 5.22 -13.31
CA SER A 166 -16.63 3.93 -12.75
C SER A 166 -15.11 3.73 -12.71
N LEU A 167 -14.63 3.18 -11.60
CA LEU A 167 -13.25 2.73 -11.41
C LEU A 167 -13.06 1.29 -11.91
N THR A 168 -14.07 0.68 -12.53
CA THR A 168 -13.98 -0.65 -13.13
C THR A 168 -13.99 -0.60 -14.66
N ASP A 169 -14.31 0.55 -15.24
CA ASP A 169 -14.57 0.74 -16.66
C ASP A 169 -13.30 1.17 -17.42
N PHE A 170 -12.30 0.30 -17.43
CA PHE A 170 -11.11 0.43 -18.25
C PHE A 170 -10.40 -0.92 -18.41
N THR A 171 -9.61 -1.07 -19.46
CA THR A 171 -8.81 -2.27 -19.72
C THR A 171 -7.68 -2.37 -18.67
N PRO A 172 -7.67 -3.40 -17.80
CA PRO A 172 -6.61 -3.54 -16.81
C PRO A 172 -5.26 -3.90 -17.44
N ILE A 173 -4.17 -3.42 -16.84
CA ILE A 173 -2.81 -3.75 -17.29
C ILE A 173 -2.37 -5.06 -16.63
N PRO A 174 -2.06 -6.12 -17.39
CA PRO A 174 -1.57 -7.38 -16.83
C PRO A 174 -0.20 -7.20 -16.18
N VAL A 175 0.08 -8.00 -15.15
CA VAL A 175 1.41 -8.03 -14.52
C VAL A 175 2.39 -8.81 -15.40
N ASN A 176 3.56 -8.23 -15.65
CA ASN A 176 4.63 -8.91 -16.39
C ASN A 176 5.43 -9.80 -15.44
N ILE A 177 5.44 -11.11 -15.69
CA ILE A 177 6.16 -12.09 -14.86
C ILE A 177 7.55 -12.35 -15.46
N TRP A 178 8.54 -11.57 -15.05
CA TRP A 178 9.94 -11.72 -15.50
C TRP A 178 10.63 -12.96 -14.90
N HIS A 179 10.36 -13.22 -13.61
CA HIS A 179 10.97 -14.33 -12.88
C HIS A 179 9.95 -15.06 -12.02
N GLN A 180 9.68 -16.34 -12.35
CA GLN A 180 8.66 -17.14 -11.69
C GLN A 180 8.86 -17.27 -10.17
N ASN A 181 10.10 -17.43 -9.71
CA ASN A 181 10.39 -17.52 -8.28
C ASN A 181 10.15 -16.21 -7.52
N VAL A 182 10.48 -15.08 -8.14
CA VAL A 182 10.22 -13.74 -7.59
C VAL A 182 8.72 -13.53 -7.48
N HIS A 183 7.99 -13.71 -8.58
CA HIS A 183 6.54 -13.59 -8.63
C HIS A 183 5.86 -14.50 -7.60
N ARG A 184 6.25 -15.78 -7.50
CA ARG A 184 5.68 -16.73 -6.51
C ARG A 184 5.88 -16.24 -5.07
N ARG A 185 7.08 -15.76 -4.72
CA ARG A 185 7.39 -15.27 -3.37
C ARG A 185 6.63 -13.97 -3.06
N TRP A 186 6.58 -13.06 -4.03
CA TRP A 186 5.88 -11.79 -3.89
C TRP A 186 4.38 -12.03 -3.76
N LYS A 187 3.76 -12.81 -4.67
CA LYS A 187 2.36 -13.21 -4.59
C LYS A 187 2.00 -13.87 -3.25
N TRP A 188 2.84 -14.77 -2.75
CA TRP A 188 2.63 -15.37 -1.43
C TRP A 188 2.62 -14.32 -0.30
N LYS A 189 3.50 -13.32 -0.37
CA LYS A 189 3.48 -12.21 0.60
C LYS A 189 2.22 -11.36 0.51
N LEU A 190 1.72 -11.10 -0.69
CA LEU A 190 0.45 -10.38 -0.86
C LEU A 190 -0.72 -11.18 -0.27
N ALA A 191 -0.77 -12.49 -0.52
CA ALA A 191 -1.78 -13.37 0.07
C ALA A 191 -1.73 -13.40 1.62
N VAL A 192 -0.54 -13.28 2.23
CA VAL A 192 -0.40 -13.12 3.69
C VAL A 192 -0.99 -11.80 4.18
N LEU A 193 -0.83 -10.71 3.43
CA LEU A 193 -1.45 -9.42 3.75
C LEU A 193 -2.98 -9.49 3.64
N ASP A 194 -3.50 -10.12 2.58
CA ASP A 194 -4.95 -10.25 2.36
C ASP A 194 -5.64 -11.03 3.49
N ARG A 195 -4.95 -12.01 4.08
CA ARG A 195 -5.42 -12.76 5.25
C ARG A 195 -5.16 -12.07 6.59
N GLY A 196 -4.62 -10.84 6.60
CA GLY A 196 -4.29 -10.13 7.84
C GLY A 196 -3.35 -10.91 8.76
N PHE A 197 -2.37 -11.62 8.18
CA PHE A 197 -1.41 -12.49 8.89
C PHE A 197 -2.03 -13.69 9.64
N VAL A 198 -3.29 -14.05 9.36
CA VAL A 198 -3.85 -15.31 9.84
C VAL A 198 -3.07 -16.48 9.23
N ASN A 199 -2.64 -17.41 10.08
CA ASN A 199 -1.84 -18.60 9.72
C ASN A 199 -0.58 -18.27 8.90
N SER A 200 0.07 -17.12 9.15
CA SER A 200 1.26 -16.70 8.39
C SER A 200 2.59 -17.22 8.93
N GLY A 201 2.59 -17.86 10.10
CA GLY A 201 3.81 -18.10 10.88
C GLY A 201 4.54 -16.80 11.24
N GLN A 202 5.80 -16.92 11.65
CA GLN A 202 6.63 -15.77 12.00
C GLN A 202 6.96 -14.90 10.77
N VAL A 203 6.64 -13.61 10.84
CA VAL A 203 7.02 -12.65 9.81
C VAL A 203 8.49 -12.32 9.98
N LYS A 204 9.33 -12.67 8.98
CA LYS A 204 10.76 -12.33 8.97
C LYS A 204 10.97 -10.84 8.66
N THR A 205 10.75 -9.97 9.65
CA THR A 205 10.83 -8.50 9.55
C THR A 205 12.18 -8.04 9.00
N GLN A 206 13.29 -8.68 9.39
CA GLN A 206 14.63 -8.34 8.88
C GLN A 206 14.76 -8.46 7.36
N ARG A 207 14.16 -9.48 6.74
CA ARG A 207 14.19 -9.63 5.27
C ARG A 207 13.36 -8.56 4.56
N LEU A 208 12.25 -8.14 5.17
CA LEU A 208 11.46 -7.03 4.64
C LEU A 208 12.18 -5.69 4.81
N ASN A 209 12.92 -5.50 5.91
CA ASN A 209 13.74 -4.31 6.09
C ASN A 209 14.88 -4.25 5.06
N LEU A 210 15.52 -5.40 4.78
CA LEU A 210 16.52 -5.51 3.72
C LEU A 210 15.93 -5.20 2.35
N LEU A 211 14.77 -5.77 2.01
CA LEU A 211 14.07 -5.48 0.76
C LEU A 211 13.75 -3.98 0.64
N HIS A 212 13.29 -3.35 1.72
CA HIS A 212 13.00 -1.91 1.74
C HIS A 212 14.27 -1.09 1.46
N GLN A 213 15.37 -1.44 2.12
CA GLN A 213 16.64 -0.76 1.92
C GLN A 213 17.17 -0.92 0.49
N LEU A 214 17.03 -2.10 -0.10
CA LEU A 214 17.35 -2.32 -1.52
C LEU A 214 16.48 -1.45 -2.44
N CYS A 215 15.18 -1.33 -2.15
CA CYS A 215 14.31 -0.42 -2.91
C CYS A 215 14.80 1.03 -2.85
N ARG A 216 15.24 1.50 -1.68
CA ARG A 216 15.83 2.85 -1.53
C ARG A 216 17.12 3.04 -2.32
N ILE A 217 17.98 2.03 -2.34
CA ILE A 217 19.27 2.09 -3.04
C ILE A 217 19.06 2.05 -4.55
N ILE A 218 18.22 1.13 -5.06
CA ILE A 218 17.90 1.02 -6.48
C ILE A 218 17.26 2.32 -6.99
N ALA A 219 16.41 2.94 -6.17
CA ALA A 219 15.73 4.17 -6.54
C ALA A 219 16.59 5.45 -6.41
N SER A 220 17.90 5.33 -6.16
CA SER A 220 18.80 6.46 -5.94
C SER A 220 20.08 6.34 -6.75
N HIS A 221 20.17 7.13 -7.82
CA HIS A 221 21.37 7.24 -8.65
C HIS A 221 22.60 7.66 -7.83
N SER A 222 22.45 8.53 -6.82
CA SER A 222 23.57 8.93 -5.96
C SER A 222 24.13 7.81 -5.08
N LEU A 223 23.31 6.82 -4.68
CA LEU A 223 23.75 5.73 -3.81
C LEU A 223 24.39 4.59 -4.58
N ALA A 224 23.86 4.29 -5.77
CA ALA A 224 24.32 3.18 -6.60
C ALA A 224 24.02 3.42 -8.10
N PRO A 225 24.80 4.27 -8.80
CA PRO A 225 24.47 4.76 -10.15
C PRO A 225 24.38 3.64 -11.19
N ASP A 226 25.24 2.63 -11.09
CA ASP A 226 25.31 1.51 -12.04
C ASP A 226 24.43 0.32 -11.64
N LEU A 227 23.80 0.35 -10.46
CA LEU A 227 23.14 -0.84 -9.93
C LEU A 227 21.95 -1.22 -10.79
N GLN A 228 21.14 -0.26 -11.21
CA GLN A 228 19.98 -0.55 -12.03
C GLN A 228 20.37 -1.23 -13.35
N GLN A 229 21.36 -0.68 -14.07
CA GLN A 229 21.82 -1.27 -15.33
C GLN A 229 22.33 -2.69 -15.11
N TYR A 230 23.20 -2.88 -14.10
CA TYR A 230 23.68 -4.21 -13.72
C TYR A 230 22.54 -5.20 -13.44
N LEU A 231 21.48 -4.76 -12.76
CA LEU A 231 20.33 -5.63 -12.48
C LEU A 231 19.56 -5.94 -13.75
N CYS A 232 19.32 -4.96 -14.63
CA CYS A 232 18.66 -5.17 -15.92
C CYS A 232 19.40 -6.21 -16.76
N ASP A 233 20.74 -6.12 -16.83
CA ASP A 233 21.57 -7.09 -17.56
C ASP A 233 21.47 -8.51 -16.97
N LYS A 234 21.31 -8.63 -15.64
CA LYS A 234 21.19 -9.92 -14.95
C LYS A 234 19.78 -10.50 -14.98
N THR A 235 18.75 -9.66 -15.11
CA THR A 235 17.33 -10.07 -15.10
C THR A 235 16.71 -10.15 -16.50
N ASN A 236 17.38 -9.61 -17.52
CA ASN A 236 16.81 -9.32 -18.84
C ASN A 236 15.57 -8.41 -18.80
N MET A 237 15.42 -7.62 -17.73
CA MET A 237 14.37 -6.61 -17.66
C MET A 237 14.81 -5.36 -18.41
N PRO A 238 13.89 -4.65 -19.08
CA PRO A 238 14.20 -3.40 -19.76
C PRO A 238 14.56 -2.32 -18.74
N TYR A 239 15.56 -1.52 -19.07
CA TYR A 239 15.89 -0.33 -18.29
C TYR A 239 14.72 0.67 -18.34
N GLN A 240 14.21 1.07 -17.17
CA GLN A 240 13.17 2.10 -17.05
C GLN A 240 13.70 3.32 -16.29
N HIS A 241 13.39 4.52 -16.76
CA HIS A 241 13.76 5.73 -16.04
C HIS A 241 13.05 5.80 -14.69
N ILE A 242 13.82 5.85 -13.59
CA ILE A 242 13.31 6.11 -12.23
C ILE A 242 13.49 7.60 -11.95
N SER A 243 12.44 8.28 -11.50
CA SER A 243 12.52 9.73 -11.23
C SER A 243 13.56 10.05 -10.14
N ASP A 244 14.42 11.04 -10.42
CA ASP A 244 15.50 11.53 -9.54
C ASP A 244 15.04 12.42 -8.37
N VAL A 245 13.77 12.28 -7.98
CA VAL A 245 13.21 13.03 -6.86
C VAL A 245 13.61 12.42 -5.52
N LYS A 246 14.02 13.27 -4.57
CA LYS A 246 14.36 12.87 -3.20
C LYS A 246 13.08 12.65 -2.37
N ILE A 247 12.34 11.58 -2.68
CA ILE A 247 11.14 11.15 -1.95
C ILE A 247 11.31 9.75 -1.38
N ALA A 248 10.48 9.40 -0.40
CA ALA A 248 10.43 8.05 0.13
C ALA A 248 9.92 7.05 -0.92
N PHE A 249 10.34 5.78 -0.82
CA PHE A 249 9.92 4.72 -1.73
C PHE A 249 8.39 4.60 -1.82
N GLU A 250 7.69 4.72 -0.70
CA GLU A 250 6.24 4.61 -0.58
C GLU A 250 5.48 5.75 -1.30
N GLN A 251 6.16 6.85 -1.62
CA GLN A 251 5.59 8.01 -2.30
C GLN A 251 5.79 7.98 -3.82
N ARG A 252 6.60 7.03 -4.32
CA ARG A 252 6.81 6.85 -5.75
C ARG A 252 5.54 6.33 -6.43
N SER A 253 5.45 6.57 -7.73
CA SER A 253 4.34 6.08 -8.55
C SER A 253 4.23 4.55 -8.46
N LEU A 254 3.04 4.03 -8.72
CA LEU A 254 2.79 2.59 -8.68
C LEU A 254 3.70 1.81 -9.65
N SER A 255 3.90 2.33 -10.87
CA SER A 255 4.78 1.74 -11.88
C SER A 255 6.23 1.70 -11.41
N GLU A 256 6.76 2.80 -10.88
CA GLU A 256 8.13 2.83 -10.33
C GLU A 256 8.28 1.88 -9.14
N ARG A 257 7.33 1.88 -8.20
CA ARG A 257 7.36 0.94 -7.06
C ARG A 257 7.38 -0.50 -7.55
N HIS A 258 6.55 -0.84 -8.53
CA HIS A 258 6.47 -2.18 -9.11
C HIS A 258 7.80 -2.59 -9.74
N TYR A 259 8.37 -1.74 -10.61
CA TYR A 259 9.64 -1.98 -11.27
C TYR A 259 10.80 -2.14 -10.28
N ILE A 260 10.93 -1.23 -9.31
CA ILE A 260 11.97 -1.30 -8.27
C ILE A 260 11.83 -2.58 -7.44
N LEU A 261 10.60 -2.98 -7.10
CA LEU A 261 10.35 -4.18 -6.31
C LEU A 261 10.72 -5.45 -7.06
N GLU A 262 10.45 -5.56 -8.36
CA GLU A 262 10.90 -6.71 -9.16
C GLU A 262 12.43 -6.90 -9.06
N LEU A 263 13.19 -5.81 -9.27
CA LEU A 263 14.65 -5.81 -9.16
C LEU A 263 15.11 -6.16 -7.72
N ALA A 264 14.48 -5.56 -6.71
CA ALA A 264 14.82 -5.77 -5.31
C ALA A 264 14.50 -7.20 -4.84
N TRP A 265 13.36 -7.77 -5.24
CA TRP A 265 12.97 -9.15 -4.97
C TRP A 265 13.93 -10.13 -5.63
N TRP A 266 14.38 -9.85 -6.85
CA TRP A 266 15.38 -10.66 -7.53
C TRP A 266 16.70 -10.69 -6.76
N LEU A 267 17.16 -9.55 -6.22
CA LEU A 267 18.38 -9.47 -5.42
C LEU A 267 18.33 -10.28 -4.12
N ILE A 268 17.18 -10.28 -3.44
CA ILE A 268 17.01 -11.09 -2.22
C ILE A 268 16.68 -12.56 -2.50
N GLU A 269 16.48 -12.93 -3.76
CA GLU A 269 16.38 -14.33 -4.16
C GLU A 269 17.72 -15.04 -3.89
N LYS A 270 17.68 -16.26 -3.35
CA LYS A 270 18.88 -17.02 -2.93
C LYS A 270 19.84 -16.18 -2.05
N TYR A 271 19.28 -15.33 -1.18
CA TYR A 271 20.05 -14.53 -0.23
C TYR A 271 21.10 -15.39 0.53
N PRO A 272 22.37 -14.95 0.63
CA PRO A 272 22.91 -13.66 0.19
C PRO A 272 23.67 -13.65 -1.15
N ARG A 273 23.61 -14.73 -1.94
CA ARG A 273 24.50 -14.94 -3.10
C ARG A 273 24.52 -13.76 -4.10
N LYS A 274 23.35 -13.32 -4.55
CA LYS A 274 23.22 -12.25 -5.56
C LYS A 274 23.66 -10.87 -5.04
N ILE A 275 23.42 -10.61 -3.75
CA ILE A 275 23.89 -9.40 -3.06
C ILE A 275 25.42 -9.40 -2.99
N ASN A 276 26.03 -10.51 -2.59
CA ASN A 276 27.48 -10.64 -2.53
C ASN A 276 28.13 -10.49 -3.90
N GLU A 277 27.49 -11.00 -4.96
CA GLU A 277 27.94 -10.80 -6.34
C GLU A 277 27.90 -9.31 -6.73
N ALA A 278 26.79 -8.60 -6.47
CA ALA A 278 26.69 -7.16 -6.74
C ALA A 278 27.72 -6.34 -5.94
N ILE A 279 28.05 -6.75 -4.71
CA ILE A 279 29.12 -6.13 -3.90
C ILE A 279 30.50 -6.42 -4.53
N LYS A 280 30.77 -7.67 -4.92
CA LYS A 280 32.04 -8.07 -5.55
C LYS A 280 32.32 -7.27 -6.82
N TYR A 281 31.29 -7.03 -7.64
CA TYR A 281 31.38 -6.20 -8.85
C TYR A 281 31.29 -4.68 -8.57
N LYS A 282 31.36 -4.25 -7.30
CA LYS A 282 31.30 -2.85 -6.85
C LYS A 282 30.01 -2.09 -7.27
N LYS A 283 28.94 -2.82 -7.61
CA LYS A 283 27.64 -2.26 -7.98
C LYS A 283 26.76 -1.94 -6.77
N LEU A 284 27.04 -2.57 -5.63
CA LEU A 284 26.36 -2.33 -4.37
C LEU A 284 27.38 -2.11 -3.25
N ARG A 285 27.21 -1.05 -2.45
CA ARG A 285 28.12 -0.74 -1.33
C ARG A 285 27.56 -1.30 -0.02
N PRO A 286 28.29 -2.18 0.71
CA PRO A 286 27.81 -2.79 1.95
C PRO A 286 27.39 -1.78 3.02
N HIS A 287 28.10 -0.65 3.11
CA HIS A 287 27.80 0.41 4.07
C HIS A 287 26.37 0.97 3.89
N TYR A 288 25.93 1.17 2.64
CA TYR A 288 24.56 1.65 2.37
C TYR A 288 23.51 0.56 2.60
N LEU A 289 23.86 -0.71 2.41
CA LEU A 289 22.93 -1.83 2.57
C LEU A 289 22.59 -2.11 4.04
N TYR A 290 23.58 -2.04 4.94
CA TYR A 290 23.43 -2.45 6.35
C TYR A 290 23.40 -1.29 7.34
N LYS A 291 23.32 -0.03 6.86
CA LYS A 291 23.33 1.17 7.71
C LYS A 291 22.38 1.09 8.91
N ASP A 292 21.15 0.63 8.65
CA ASP A 292 20.07 0.55 9.65
C ASP A 292 19.86 -0.90 10.15
N MET A 293 20.75 -1.84 9.75
CA MET A 293 20.63 -3.28 10.02
C MET A 293 22.02 -3.94 10.22
N PRO A 294 22.82 -3.51 11.22
CA PRO A 294 24.16 -4.04 11.43
C PRO A 294 24.19 -5.55 11.71
N SER A 295 23.12 -6.12 12.27
CA SER A 295 22.99 -7.57 12.52
C SER A 295 22.91 -8.44 11.26
N LEU A 296 22.62 -7.85 10.09
CA LEU A 296 22.64 -8.54 8.80
C LEU A 296 23.98 -8.43 8.09
N ARG A 297 24.93 -7.67 8.64
CA ARG A 297 26.25 -7.47 8.05
C ARG A 297 27.04 -8.77 8.15
N PHE A 298 27.52 -9.25 7.01
CA PHE A 298 28.42 -10.41 6.97
C PHE A 298 29.76 -10.06 7.61
N LYS A 299 30.32 -11.03 8.35
CA LYS A 299 31.75 -11.06 8.65
C LYS A 299 32.51 -11.45 7.39
#